data_AF-A0A7R9R8I4-F1
#
_entry.id   AF-A0A7R9R8I4-F1
#
_cell.length_a   1.000
_cell.length_b   1.000
_cell.length_c   1.000
_cell.angle_alpha   90.00
_cell.angle_beta   90.00
_cell.angle_gamma   90.00
#
_symmetry.space_group_name_H-M   'P 1'
#
loop_
_entity.id
_entity.type
_entity.pdbx_description
1 polymer ?
#
loop_
_entity_poly.entity_id
_entity_poly.type
_entity_poly.pdbx_seq_one_letter_code
_entity_poly.pdbx_strand_id
1 'polypeptide(L)'
;MEIKIKALTPIWTGGVEGKPDRLHTTSIIGSMRWWYEVVVRGLGGYACDPSSEKRCELSGKEKTREERLAKLCPACYLFGCGGWKRRFRLEVQSNTSVPFQLATLESKNKFNHWWLSQIFEDSRGTNLPFGEISLSLNGDDDVIDQVKALLSIMVNIGGIGAKTQYGYGQFDWDDKIELKNAINTIRQFLSGNIFKSGSNKDKWYSLTNFWYYKLSITSDNGLVNKFKNANLIGNGNMPSDYLPVSFDIRYKMPSSGDGTGLRSAYYSFCRHSMSKEDAKQKTRSLFGTLENDKIGSRIFVSHLFRRRNIDNNHHLKVWGFTDDSVGKVVGDELKNIFGLDKPPSIVTGKELINYSRGEVQ
;
A
#
# COMPACT_ATOMS: atom_id res chain seq x y z
N MET A 1 8.23 22.76 -7.17
CA MET A 1 8.14 21.67 -8.17
C MET A 1 6.70 21.18 -8.25
N GLU A 2 6.20 20.89 -9.44
CA GLU A 2 4.91 20.19 -9.61
C GLU A 2 5.15 18.77 -10.10
N ILE A 3 4.40 17.80 -9.57
CA ILE A 3 4.34 16.43 -10.08
C ILE A 3 2.90 16.07 -10.38
N LYS A 4 2.63 15.56 -11.58
CA LYS A 4 1.31 15.09 -11.98
C LYS A 4 1.24 13.58 -11.86
N ILE A 5 0.45 13.06 -10.92
CA ILE A 5 0.14 11.63 -10.86
C ILE A 5 -1.14 11.34 -11.62
N LYS A 6 -1.21 10.12 -12.15
CA LYS A 6 -2.44 9.50 -12.64
C LYS A 6 -2.87 8.41 -11.66
N ALA A 7 -3.99 8.59 -10.99
CA ALA A 7 -4.63 7.55 -10.20
C ALA A 7 -5.18 6.46 -11.14
N LEU A 8 -4.67 5.24 -10.97
CA LEU A 8 -5.09 4.02 -11.68
C LEU A 8 -6.21 3.28 -10.94
N THR A 9 -6.32 3.49 -9.63
CA THR A 9 -7.50 3.18 -8.82
C THR A 9 -7.83 4.41 -7.97
N PRO A 10 -9.09 4.59 -7.53
CA PRO A 10 -9.44 5.78 -6.75
C PRO A 10 -8.58 5.91 -5.49
N ILE A 11 -8.25 7.14 -5.12
CA ILE A 11 -7.46 7.41 -3.91
C ILE A 11 -8.41 7.63 -2.76
N TRP A 12 -8.39 6.73 -1.77
CA TRP A 12 -9.14 6.92 -0.55
C TRP A 12 -8.32 7.77 0.42
N THR A 13 -8.88 8.90 0.86
CA THR A 13 -8.28 9.74 1.92
C THR A 13 -9.31 10.01 3.00
N GLY A 14 -8.94 9.83 4.26
CA GLY A 14 -9.81 10.12 5.40
C GLY A 14 -9.45 11.45 6.07
N GLY A 15 -10.46 12.23 6.42
CA GLY A 15 -10.32 13.39 7.29
C GLY A 15 -10.17 13.01 8.77
N VAL A 16 -10.27 13.99 9.67
CA VAL A 16 -10.19 13.77 11.14
C VAL A 16 -11.26 12.80 11.62
N GLU A 17 -12.44 12.82 10.99
CA GLU A 17 -13.55 11.89 11.27
C GLU A 17 -13.37 10.51 10.60
N GLY A 18 -12.28 10.27 9.87
CA GLY A 18 -12.06 9.02 9.14
C GLY A 18 -12.94 8.86 7.89
N LYS A 19 -13.63 9.91 7.45
CA LYS A 19 -14.53 9.91 6.29
C LYS A 19 -13.82 10.40 5.02
N PRO A 20 -14.16 9.87 3.83
CA PRO A 20 -13.66 10.34 2.55
C PRO A 20 -14.55 11.45 1.95
N ASP A 21 -14.63 12.59 2.64
CA ASP A 21 -15.41 13.76 2.21
C ASP A 21 -14.70 14.60 1.14
N ARG A 22 -13.36 14.59 1.12
CA ARG A 22 -12.53 15.27 0.12
C ARG A 22 -11.13 14.67 0.05
N LEU A 23 -10.31 15.17 -0.88
CA LEU A 23 -8.89 14.86 -0.95
C LEU A 23 -8.14 15.49 0.23
N HIS A 24 -7.73 14.68 1.21
CA HIS A 24 -6.96 15.15 2.36
C HIS A 24 -5.46 15.04 2.12
N THR A 25 -4.80 16.19 1.97
CA THR A 25 -3.33 16.26 1.85
C THR A 25 -2.64 15.57 3.05
N THR A 26 -3.20 15.66 4.25
CA THR A 26 -2.67 15.00 5.46
C THR A 26 -2.68 13.48 5.35
N SER A 27 -3.71 12.88 4.76
CA SER A 27 -3.77 11.44 4.48
C SER A 27 -2.69 11.02 3.47
N ILE A 28 -2.45 11.82 2.44
CA ILE A 28 -1.38 11.58 1.47
C ILE A 28 -0.01 11.62 2.16
N ILE A 29 0.27 12.68 2.92
CA ILE A 29 1.50 12.82 3.71
C ILE A 29 1.67 11.63 4.69
N GLY A 30 0.59 11.19 5.35
CA GLY A 30 0.61 10.04 6.25
C GLY A 30 1.02 8.75 5.55
N SER A 31 0.46 8.47 4.37
CA SER A 31 0.83 7.30 3.57
C SER A 31 2.27 7.35 3.07
N MET A 32 2.75 8.54 2.66
CA MET A 32 4.14 8.77 2.27
C MET A 32 5.07 8.52 3.45
N ARG A 33 4.77 9.10 4.62
CA ARG A 33 5.55 8.88 5.85
C ARG A 33 5.66 7.40 6.16
N TRP A 34 4.55 6.68 6.14
CA TRP A 34 4.52 5.26 6.43
C TRP A 34 5.42 4.45 5.50
N TRP A 35 5.35 4.70 4.18
CA TRP A 35 6.24 4.06 3.21
C TRP A 35 7.71 4.45 3.40
N TYR A 36 7.98 5.70 3.75
CA TYR A 36 9.36 6.13 4.04
C TYR A 36 9.92 5.40 5.25
N GLU A 37 9.14 5.23 6.31
CA GLU A 37 9.54 4.43 7.48
C GLU A 37 9.81 2.97 7.10
N VAL A 38 8.99 2.37 6.22
CA VAL A 38 9.21 1.01 5.68
C VAL A 38 10.55 0.89 4.97
N VAL A 39 10.85 1.85 4.08
CA VAL A 39 12.10 1.86 3.32
C VAL A 39 13.30 2.08 4.23
N VAL A 40 13.22 3.06 5.15
CA VAL A 40 14.29 3.35 6.12
C VAL A 40 14.64 2.12 6.95
N ARG A 41 13.63 1.43 7.51
CA ARG A 41 13.83 0.19 8.28
C ARG A 41 14.44 -0.91 7.43
N GLY A 42 13.99 -1.04 6.19
CA GLY A 42 14.52 -1.96 5.20
C GLY A 42 16.01 -1.75 4.89
N LEU A 43 16.44 -0.49 4.84
CA LEU A 43 17.81 -0.10 4.54
C LEU A 43 18.74 -0.09 5.77
N GLY A 44 18.28 -0.59 6.91
CA GLY A 44 19.05 -0.65 8.15
C GLY A 44 19.02 0.61 9.00
N GLY A 45 18.26 1.64 8.58
CA GLY A 45 18.01 2.83 9.40
C GLY A 45 16.96 2.60 10.48
N TYR A 46 16.97 3.44 11.52
CA TYR A 46 15.93 3.44 12.54
C TYR A 46 14.80 4.39 12.15
N ALA A 47 13.54 3.96 12.33
CA ALA A 47 12.38 4.84 12.22
C ALA A 47 11.42 4.60 13.39
N CYS A 48 11.26 5.60 14.26
CA CYS A 48 10.46 5.48 15.47
C CYS A 48 8.97 5.26 15.17
N ASP A 49 8.24 4.68 16.13
CA ASP A 49 6.79 4.66 16.11
C ASP A 49 6.26 6.02 16.56
N PRO A 50 5.59 6.80 15.68
CA PRO A 50 5.12 8.15 16.00
C PRO A 50 4.03 8.17 17.08
N SER A 51 3.38 7.03 17.33
CA SER A 51 2.35 6.88 18.39
C SER A 51 2.92 6.47 19.74
N SER A 52 4.21 6.10 19.81
CA SER A 52 4.86 5.66 21.04
C SER A 52 5.40 6.83 21.87
N GLU A 53 5.62 6.60 23.16
CA GLU A 53 6.33 7.55 24.05
C GLU A 53 7.79 7.76 23.62
N LYS A 54 8.39 6.80 22.93
CA LYS A 54 9.79 6.87 22.43
C LYS A 54 9.92 7.57 21.07
N ARG A 55 8.88 8.28 20.63
CA ARG A 55 8.88 9.08 19.40
C ARG A 55 9.99 10.15 19.44
N CYS A 56 10.41 10.62 18.27
CA CYS A 56 11.38 11.72 18.22
C CYS A 56 10.72 13.03 18.65
N GLU A 57 11.48 13.86 19.35
CA GLU A 57 11.08 15.18 19.78
C GLU A 57 12.32 16.06 19.92
N LEU A 58 12.21 17.34 19.56
CA LEU A 58 13.23 18.34 19.81
C LEU A 58 12.77 19.28 20.90
N SER A 59 13.67 19.55 21.84
CA SER A 59 13.40 20.44 22.97
C SER A 59 13.55 21.93 22.63
N GLY A 60 14.12 22.23 21.45
CA GLY A 60 14.50 23.59 21.05
C GLY A 60 15.87 24.02 21.58
N LYS A 61 16.53 23.18 22.39
CA LYS A 61 17.90 23.40 22.87
C LYS A 61 18.96 23.05 21.83
N GLU A 62 18.59 22.29 20.81
CA GLU A 62 19.47 21.86 19.73
C GLU A 62 19.75 23.05 18.80
N LYS A 63 21.00 23.50 18.76
CA LYS A 63 21.46 24.70 18.03
C LYS A 63 21.98 24.34 16.64
N THR A 64 22.71 23.23 16.52
CA THR A 64 23.32 22.81 15.25
C THR A 64 22.44 21.83 14.46
N ARG A 65 22.79 21.56 13.20
CA ARG A 65 22.08 20.56 12.38
C ARG A 65 22.35 19.17 12.93
N GLU A 66 23.59 18.91 13.32
CA GLU A 66 24.11 17.64 13.80
C GLU A 66 23.42 17.24 15.12
N GLU A 67 23.27 18.18 16.06
CA GLU A 67 22.55 17.96 17.32
C GLU A 67 21.08 17.57 17.10
N ARG A 68 20.44 18.17 16.09
CA ARG A 68 19.04 17.84 15.73
C ARG A 68 18.97 16.47 15.07
N LEU A 69 19.84 16.18 14.11
CA LEU A 69 19.86 14.88 13.41
C LEU A 69 20.10 13.73 14.38
N ALA A 70 21.01 13.87 15.34
CA ALA A 70 21.27 12.87 16.37
C ALA A 70 20.03 12.51 17.22
N LYS A 71 19.01 13.39 17.26
CA LYS A 71 17.74 13.17 17.99
C LYS A 71 16.55 12.82 17.08
N LEU A 72 16.70 12.97 15.76
CA LEU A 72 15.66 12.69 14.79
C LEU A 72 15.94 11.37 14.06
N CYS A 73 14.94 10.51 13.93
CA CYS A 73 14.98 9.48 12.90
C CYS A 73 14.76 10.13 11.52
N PRO A 74 15.17 9.48 10.41
CA PRO A 74 15.02 10.05 9.05
C PRO A 74 13.58 10.42 8.71
N ALA A 75 12.61 9.61 9.16
CA ALA A 75 11.19 9.90 8.93
C ALA A 75 10.72 11.14 9.67
N CYS A 76 11.10 11.32 10.94
CA CYS A 76 10.78 12.54 11.69
C CYS A 76 11.51 13.77 11.13
N TYR A 77 12.74 13.60 10.64
CA TYR A 77 13.44 14.66 9.92
C TYR A 77 12.62 15.15 8.73
N LEU A 78 12.20 14.25 7.83
CA LEU A 78 11.50 14.63 6.61
C LEU A 78 10.06 15.10 6.87
N PHE A 79 9.30 14.35 7.67
CA PHE A 79 7.86 14.52 7.87
C PHE A 79 7.46 15.34 9.09
N GLY A 80 8.41 15.69 9.97
CA GLY A 80 8.16 16.43 11.21
C GLY A 80 7.87 15.56 12.43
N CYS A 81 8.02 16.16 13.60
CA CYS A 81 7.65 15.63 14.91
C CYS A 81 7.48 16.77 15.93
N GLY A 82 7.29 16.47 17.21
CA GLY A 82 7.27 17.49 18.27
C GLY A 82 8.55 18.34 18.23
N GLY A 83 8.41 19.67 18.23
CA GLY A 83 9.53 20.60 18.12
C GLY A 83 10.25 20.65 16.77
N TRP A 84 9.76 19.93 15.74
CA TRP A 84 10.39 19.90 14.41
C TRP A 84 9.37 19.94 13.28
N LYS A 85 9.40 21.01 12.48
CA LYS A 85 8.51 21.16 11.33
C LYS A 85 8.96 20.25 10.17
N ARG A 86 7.97 19.69 9.47
CA ARG A 86 8.17 19.00 8.18
C ARG A 86 9.02 19.84 7.22
N ARG A 87 9.91 19.19 6.47
CA ARG A 87 10.92 19.84 5.62
C ARG A 87 10.44 20.21 4.22
N PHE A 88 9.21 19.86 3.90
CA PHE A 88 8.57 20.25 2.66
C PHE A 88 7.15 20.78 2.93
N ARG A 89 6.59 21.52 1.99
CA ARG A 89 5.16 21.78 1.82
C ARG A 89 4.68 20.89 0.67
N LEU A 90 3.50 20.30 0.85
CA LEU A 90 2.81 19.52 -0.18
C LEU A 90 1.41 20.11 -0.28
N GLU A 91 0.98 20.39 -1.50
CA GLU A 91 -0.40 20.71 -1.83
C GLU A 91 -0.88 19.72 -2.88
N VAL A 92 -2.11 19.23 -2.71
CA VAL A 92 -2.68 18.18 -3.56
C VAL A 92 -3.98 18.70 -4.13
N GLN A 93 -4.11 18.66 -5.46
CA GLN A 93 -5.30 19.10 -6.17
C GLN A 93 -5.79 18.00 -7.11
N SER A 94 -7.09 17.74 -7.10
CA SER A 94 -7.75 16.81 -8.02
C SER A 94 -9.01 17.46 -8.55
N ASN A 95 -9.17 17.45 -9.86
CA ASN A 95 -10.36 18.00 -10.54
C ASN A 95 -11.36 16.90 -10.91
N THR A 96 -11.02 15.64 -10.69
CA THR A 96 -11.86 14.50 -11.03
C THR A 96 -12.04 13.60 -9.83
N SER A 97 -13.25 13.09 -9.67
CA SER A 97 -13.59 12.10 -8.66
C SER A 97 -14.58 11.10 -9.24
N VAL A 98 -14.64 9.92 -8.64
CA VAL A 98 -15.56 8.85 -9.00
C VAL A 98 -16.25 8.33 -7.73
N PRO A 99 -17.47 7.78 -7.81
CA PRO A 99 -18.13 7.22 -6.65
C PRO A 99 -17.28 6.14 -5.98
N PHE A 100 -17.34 6.08 -4.65
CA PHE A 100 -16.87 4.91 -3.91
C PHE A 100 -17.62 3.66 -4.39
N GLN A 101 -16.87 2.63 -4.76
CA GLN A 101 -17.42 1.41 -5.32
C GLN A 101 -16.60 0.19 -4.91
N LEU A 102 -17.30 -0.92 -4.67
CA LEU A 102 -16.77 -2.28 -4.57
C LEU A 102 -17.56 -3.17 -5.53
N ALA A 103 -16.99 -4.26 -6.00
CA ALA A 103 -17.70 -5.22 -6.84
C ALA A 103 -17.42 -6.66 -6.39
N THR A 104 -18.44 -7.51 -6.52
CA THR A 104 -18.40 -8.92 -6.09
C THR A 104 -19.16 -9.85 -7.03
N LEU A 105 -18.65 -11.07 -7.20
CA LEU A 105 -19.32 -12.14 -7.95
C LEU A 105 -20.41 -12.85 -7.14
N GLU A 106 -20.51 -12.58 -5.83
CA GLU A 106 -21.60 -13.08 -5.00
C GLU A 106 -22.95 -12.54 -5.45
N SER A 107 -23.98 -13.38 -5.43
CA SER A 107 -25.36 -12.94 -5.70
C SER A 107 -25.81 -11.91 -4.66
N LYS A 108 -26.59 -10.91 -5.08
CA LYS A 108 -27.08 -9.80 -4.23
C LYS A 108 -27.74 -10.25 -2.92
N ASN A 109 -28.38 -11.43 -2.89
CA ASN A 109 -29.08 -11.95 -1.71
C ASN A 109 -28.21 -12.78 -0.75
N LYS A 110 -26.99 -13.16 -1.15
CA LYS A 110 -26.04 -13.93 -0.32
C LYS A 110 -24.87 -13.09 0.19
N PHE A 111 -24.80 -11.84 -0.25
CA PHE A 111 -23.73 -10.95 0.14
C PHE A 111 -23.87 -10.56 1.61
N ASN A 112 -22.83 -10.84 2.40
CA ASN A 112 -22.81 -10.48 3.82
C ASN A 112 -22.50 -8.98 3.95
N HIS A 113 -23.48 -8.14 3.63
CA HIS A 113 -23.42 -6.67 3.64
C HIS A 113 -22.92 -6.10 4.99
N TRP A 114 -23.13 -6.86 6.07
CA TRP A 114 -22.72 -6.48 7.43
C TRP A 114 -21.23 -6.13 7.51
N TRP A 115 -20.33 -6.90 6.90
CA TRP A 115 -18.89 -6.64 7.04
C TRP A 115 -18.44 -5.41 6.23
N LEU A 116 -19.04 -5.18 5.05
CA LEU A 116 -18.79 -3.93 4.30
C LEU A 116 -19.36 -2.71 5.01
N SER A 117 -20.51 -2.82 5.67
CA SER A 117 -21.02 -1.75 6.52
C SER A 117 -20.13 -1.52 7.75
N GLN A 118 -19.31 -2.47 8.18
CA GLN A 118 -18.36 -2.21 9.28
C GLN A 118 -17.08 -1.46 8.82
N ILE A 119 -16.64 -1.63 7.57
CA ILE A 119 -15.33 -1.10 7.11
C ILE A 119 -15.44 0.15 6.24
N PHE A 120 -16.57 0.29 5.55
CA PHE A 120 -16.84 1.32 4.56
C PHE A 120 -18.21 1.97 4.73
N GLU A 121 -18.80 1.95 5.94
CA GLU A 121 -20.06 2.64 6.24
C GLU A 121 -20.03 4.07 5.74
N ASP A 122 -19.01 4.81 6.21
CA ASP A 122 -18.80 6.22 5.92
C ASP A 122 -18.35 6.49 4.48
N SER A 123 -18.05 5.45 3.71
CA SER A 123 -17.64 5.60 2.30
C SER A 123 -18.81 5.48 1.34
N ARG A 124 -19.96 4.94 1.76
CA ARG A 124 -21.12 4.80 0.85
C ARG A 124 -21.64 6.19 0.46
N GLY A 125 -21.86 6.39 -0.84
CA GLY A 125 -22.33 7.67 -1.39
C GLY A 125 -21.29 8.77 -1.48
N THR A 126 -20.02 8.49 -1.12
CA THR A 126 -18.92 9.45 -1.26
C THR A 126 -18.26 9.36 -2.63
N ASN A 127 -17.51 10.40 -3.01
CA ASN A 127 -16.69 10.41 -4.21
C ASN A 127 -15.20 10.43 -3.83
N LEU A 128 -14.42 9.62 -4.52
CA LEU A 128 -12.98 9.48 -4.33
C LEU A 128 -12.21 10.13 -5.48
N PRO A 129 -11.12 10.87 -5.20
CA PRO A 129 -10.21 11.39 -6.22
C PRO A 129 -9.73 10.29 -7.18
N PHE A 130 -9.76 10.59 -8.49
CA PHE A 130 -9.37 9.66 -9.55
C PHE A 130 -8.92 10.44 -10.80
N GLY A 131 -8.11 9.82 -11.67
CA GLY A 131 -7.54 10.50 -12.84
C GLY A 131 -6.28 11.30 -12.51
N GLU A 132 -6.10 12.46 -13.18
CA GLU A 132 -4.95 13.34 -12.96
C GLU A 132 -5.06 14.10 -11.63
N ILE A 133 -3.98 14.08 -10.84
CA ILE A 133 -3.87 14.77 -9.55
C ILE A 133 -2.52 15.49 -9.51
N SER A 134 -2.55 16.80 -9.26
CA SER A 134 -1.35 17.64 -9.14
C SER A 134 -0.83 17.63 -7.70
N LEU A 135 0.47 17.38 -7.55
CA LEU A 135 1.23 17.46 -6.31
C LEU A 135 2.21 18.64 -6.40
N SER A 136 1.91 19.75 -5.73
CA SER A 136 2.84 20.88 -5.63
C SER A 136 3.74 20.70 -4.41
N LEU A 137 5.04 20.59 -4.65
CA LEU A 137 6.08 20.36 -3.66
C LEU A 137 7.01 21.56 -3.56
N ASN A 138 7.27 22.01 -2.34
CA ASN A 138 8.25 23.04 -2.02
C ASN A 138 9.09 22.60 -0.82
N GLY A 139 10.40 22.73 -0.91
CA GLY A 139 11.38 22.30 0.09
C GLY A 139 12.78 22.38 -0.49
N ASP A 140 13.78 22.06 0.33
CA ASP A 140 15.18 21.99 -0.09
C ASP A 140 15.39 20.90 -1.16
N ASP A 141 16.40 21.02 -2.03
CA ASP A 141 16.59 20.10 -3.17
C ASP A 141 16.76 18.64 -2.73
N ASP A 142 17.54 18.38 -1.68
CA ASP A 142 17.73 17.05 -1.12
C ASP A 142 16.41 16.45 -0.61
N VAL A 143 15.58 17.26 0.03
CA VAL A 143 14.24 16.91 0.51
C VAL A 143 13.30 16.58 -0.65
N ILE A 144 13.33 17.36 -1.72
CA ILE A 144 12.51 17.11 -2.92
C ILE A 144 12.95 15.79 -3.58
N ASP A 145 14.25 15.52 -3.66
CA ASP A 145 14.76 14.26 -4.21
C ASP A 145 14.36 13.05 -3.37
N GLN A 146 14.38 13.16 -2.03
CA GLN A 146 13.85 12.10 -1.16
C GLN A 146 12.35 11.85 -1.42
N VAL A 147 11.56 12.90 -1.60
CA VAL A 147 10.12 12.78 -1.88
C VAL A 147 9.86 12.14 -3.25
N LYS A 148 10.60 12.53 -4.30
CA LYS A 148 10.51 11.91 -5.63
C LYS A 148 10.87 10.42 -5.58
N ALA A 149 11.97 10.08 -4.91
CA ALA A 149 12.41 8.72 -4.74
C ALA A 149 11.36 7.87 -4.02
N LEU A 150 10.81 8.38 -2.91
CA LEU A 150 9.75 7.73 -2.16
C LEU A 150 8.51 7.47 -3.01
N LEU A 151 8.02 8.47 -3.73
CA LEU A 151 6.83 8.32 -4.58
C LEU A 151 7.10 7.34 -5.74
N SER A 152 8.30 7.33 -6.31
CA SER A 152 8.72 6.37 -7.33
C SER A 152 8.76 4.93 -6.80
N ILE A 153 9.16 4.74 -5.54
CA ILE A 153 9.06 3.45 -4.84
C ILE A 153 7.57 3.07 -4.67
N MET A 154 6.74 3.97 -4.17
CA MET A 154 5.32 3.73 -3.93
C MET A 154 4.55 3.34 -5.22
N VAL A 155 4.83 3.99 -6.36
CA VAL A 155 4.27 3.61 -7.67
C VAL A 155 4.59 2.16 -8.00
N ASN A 156 5.79 1.71 -7.68
CA ASN A 156 6.26 0.38 -8.06
C ASN A 156 5.74 -0.72 -7.15
N ILE A 157 5.85 -0.54 -5.84
CA ILE A 157 5.68 -1.64 -4.88
C ILE A 157 4.55 -1.40 -3.85
N GLY A 158 3.78 -0.32 -4.02
CA GLY A 158 2.80 0.09 -3.02
C GLY A 158 1.58 0.82 -3.56
N GLY A 159 1.13 1.80 -2.78
CA GLY A 159 0.00 2.67 -3.08
C GLY A 159 -0.01 3.90 -2.18
N ILE A 160 -0.80 4.90 -2.55
CA ILE A 160 -0.89 6.21 -1.89
C ILE A 160 -2.26 6.41 -1.24
N GLY A 161 -2.32 7.19 -0.15
CA GLY A 161 -3.53 7.37 0.63
C GLY A 161 -3.80 6.19 1.57
N ALA A 162 -5.05 6.00 1.96
CA ALA A 162 -5.48 4.99 2.90
C ALA A 162 -6.30 3.89 2.22
N LYS A 163 -6.64 2.84 2.99
CA LYS A 163 -7.39 1.65 2.53
C LYS A 163 -6.72 0.93 1.34
N THR A 164 -5.40 1.05 1.18
CA THR A 164 -4.63 0.40 0.10
C THR A 164 -4.70 -1.13 0.16
N GLN A 165 -4.95 -1.71 1.34
CA GLN A 165 -5.20 -3.15 1.51
C GLN A 165 -6.50 -3.63 0.86
N TYR A 166 -7.37 -2.68 0.46
CA TYR A 166 -8.65 -2.91 -0.19
C TYR A 166 -8.69 -2.34 -1.61
N GLY A 167 -7.55 -2.07 -2.23
CA GLY A 167 -7.52 -1.80 -3.67
C GLY A 167 -7.28 -0.37 -4.10
N TYR A 168 -7.44 0.57 -3.18
CA TYR A 168 -7.34 2.01 -3.42
C TYR A 168 -5.89 2.48 -3.54
N GLY A 169 -5.70 3.61 -4.21
CA GLY A 169 -4.42 4.32 -4.19
C GLY A 169 -3.36 3.78 -5.13
N GLN A 170 -3.72 3.04 -6.19
CA GLN A 170 -2.77 2.74 -7.25
C GLN A 170 -2.61 3.96 -8.15
N PHE A 171 -1.37 4.28 -8.50
CA PHE A 171 -1.07 5.46 -9.28
C PHE A 171 0.19 5.25 -10.13
N ASP A 172 0.40 6.16 -11.08
CA ASP A 172 1.58 6.24 -11.94
C ASP A 172 1.91 7.70 -12.23
N TRP A 173 3.11 7.96 -12.74
CA TRP A 173 3.49 9.24 -13.33
C TRP A 173 4.64 9.03 -14.33
N ASP A 174 4.93 10.02 -15.18
CA ASP A 174 5.91 9.85 -16.25
C ASP A 174 7.37 10.00 -15.76
N ASP A 175 7.70 11.05 -15.01
CA ASP A 175 9.06 11.37 -14.56
C ASP A 175 9.53 10.58 -13.31
N LYS A 176 9.15 9.29 -13.21
CA LYS A 176 9.54 8.44 -12.06
C LYS A 176 10.97 7.99 -12.18
N ILE A 177 11.62 7.99 -11.03
CA ILE A 177 12.94 7.39 -10.88
C ILE A 177 12.75 5.88 -10.95
N GLU A 178 13.64 5.21 -11.68
CA GLU A 178 13.70 3.75 -11.69
C GLU A 178 13.83 3.22 -10.24
N LEU A 179 13.18 2.09 -9.93
CA LEU A 179 13.01 1.60 -8.56
C LEU A 179 14.35 1.42 -7.82
N LYS A 180 15.35 0.80 -8.43
CA LYS A 180 16.68 0.62 -7.83
C LYS A 180 17.34 1.97 -7.58
N ASN A 181 17.25 2.91 -8.53
CA ASN A 181 17.78 4.26 -8.35
C ASN A 181 17.08 5.03 -7.24
N ALA A 182 15.75 4.94 -7.13
CA ALA A 182 14.97 5.57 -6.07
C ALA A 182 15.35 5.03 -4.68
N ILE A 183 15.53 3.71 -4.56
CA ILE A 183 16.00 3.07 -3.33
C ILE A 183 17.45 3.51 -3.00
N ASN A 184 18.28 3.75 -4.02
CA ASN A 184 19.65 4.27 -3.85
C ASN A 184 19.67 5.71 -3.35
N THR A 185 18.82 6.58 -3.91
CA THR A 185 18.69 7.97 -3.46
C THR A 185 18.37 8.06 -1.97
N ILE A 186 17.48 7.20 -1.46
CA ILE A 186 17.17 7.17 -0.03
C ILE A 186 18.36 6.63 0.78
N ARG A 187 19.04 5.57 0.33
CA ARG A 187 20.21 5.06 1.07
C ARG A 187 21.35 6.05 1.16
N GLN A 188 21.68 6.72 0.06
CA GLN A 188 22.76 7.72 0.06
C GLN A 188 22.45 8.83 1.07
N PHE A 189 21.18 9.26 1.15
CA PHE A 189 20.74 10.20 2.17
C PHE A 189 20.87 9.66 3.59
N LEU A 190 20.53 8.38 3.82
CA LEU A 190 20.71 7.74 5.13
C LEU A 190 22.19 7.61 5.52
N SER A 191 23.05 7.21 4.59
CA SER A 191 24.49 7.03 4.82
C SER A 191 25.25 8.35 4.98
N GLY A 192 24.79 9.42 4.33
CA GLY A 192 25.39 10.75 4.42
C GLY A 192 25.00 11.54 5.67
N ASN A 193 24.16 11.00 6.55
CA ASN A 193 23.66 11.71 7.73
C ASN A 193 23.69 10.85 8.99
N ILE A 194 24.05 11.44 10.12
CA ILE A 194 24.07 10.77 11.43
C ILE A 194 22.74 11.01 12.12
N PHE A 195 21.77 10.13 11.86
CA PHE A 195 20.45 10.16 12.48
C PHE A 195 20.42 9.44 13.84
N LYS A 196 19.36 9.69 14.61
CA LYS A 196 19.06 8.91 15.83
C LYS A 196 19.09 7.41 15.54
N SER A 197 19.89 6.68 16.31
CA SER A 197 19.94 5.23 16.30
C SER A 197 18.91 4.61 17.23
N GLY A 198 18.57 3.35 16.99
CA GLY A 198 17.65 2.58 17.83
C GLY A 198 17.36 1.22 17.20
N SER A 199 16.76 0.33 17.99
CA SER A 199 16.37 -1.00 17.52
C SER A 199 14.97 -0.97 16.90
N ASN A 200 14.87 -1.43 15.66
CA ASN A 200 13.58 -1.69 15.04
C ASN A 200 12.97 -2.97 15.64
N LYS A 201 11.63 -3.02 15.74
CA LYS A 201 10.91 -4.22 16.21
C LYS A 201 10.57 -5.11 15.03
N ASP A 202 10.65 -6.43 15.19
CA ASP A 202 10.34 -7.39 14.12
C ASP A 202 8.92 -7.25 13.56
N LYS A 203 7.98 -6.85 14.42
CA LYS A 203 6.58 -6.60 14.02
C LYS A 203 6.38 -5.31 13.20
N TRP A 204 7.39 -4.48 13.02
CA TRP A 204 7.24 -3.26 12.22
C TRP A 204 7.28 -3.58 10.72
N TYR A 205 6.62 -2.74 9.94
CA TYR A 205 6.67 -2.85 8.49
C TYR A 205 8.06 -2.42 8.01
N SER A 206 8.71 -3.27 7.22
CA SER A 206 10.08 -3.10 6.74
C SER A 206 10.23 -3.75 5.37
N LEU A 207 11.18 -3.29 4.54
CA LEU A 207 11.52 -4.05 3.34
C LEU A 207 12.21 -5.38 3.64
N THR A 208 12.73 -5.60 4.86
CA THR A 208 13.38 -6.88 5.22
C THR A 208 12.43 -8.08 5.21
N ASN A 209 11.14 -7.85 5.49
CA ASN A 209 10.08 -8.85 5.46
C ASN A 209 9.03 -8.53 4.39
N PHE A 210 9.44 -7.90 3.29
CA PHE A 210 8.55 -7.49 2.23
C PHE A 210 8.59 -8.44 1.05
N TRP A 211 7.46 -8.61 0.37
CA TRP A 211 7.38 -9.23 -0.94
C TRP A 211 6.26 -8.59 -1.76
N TYR A 212 6.36 -8.65 -3.09
CA TYR A 212 5.29 -8.20 -3.97
C TYR A 212 5.20 -9.00 -5.27
N TYR A 213 4.00 -8.97 -5.84
CA TYR A 213 3.64 -9.47 -7.16
C TYR A 213 3.07 -8.35 -8.01
N LYS A 214 3.45 -8.35 -9.30
CA LYS A 214 2.82 -7.58 -10.37
C LYS A 214 2.33 -8.56 -11.41
N LEU A 215 1.03 -8.52 -11.72
CA LEU A 215 0.42 -9.37 -12.74
C LEU A 215 -0.13 -8.48 -13.84
N SER A 216 0.04 -8.94 -15.09
CA SER A 216 -0.67 -8.44 -16.26
C SER A 216 -1.60 -9.56 -16.74
N ILE A 217 -2.90 -9.35 -16.57
CA ILE A 217 -3.94 -10.34 -16.87
C ILE A 217 -4.65 -9.91 -18.15
N THR A 218 -4.70 -10.80 -19.13
CA THR A 218 -5.26 -10.51 -20.45
C THR A 218 -6.73 -10.13 -20.37
N SER A 219 -7.19 -9.27 -21.27
CA SER A 219 -8.56 -8.76 -21.26
C SER A 219 -9.63 -9.81 -21.52
N ASP A 220 -9.25 -10.93 -22.13
CA ASP A 220 -10.07 -12.10 -22.45
C ASP A 220 -10.09 -13.15 -21.32
N ASN A 221 -9.31 -12.96 -20.25
CA ASN A 221 -9.31 -13.85 -19.10
C ASN A 221 -10.73 -14.06 -18.55
N GLY A 222 -11.13 -15.32 -18.38
CA GLY A 222 -12.49 -15.68 -18.00
C GLY A 222 -12.96 -15.06 -16.68
N LEU A 223 -12.08 -14.95 -15.68
CA LEU A 223 -12.42 -14.32 -14.41
C LEU A 223 -12.54 -12.79 -14.54
N VAL A 224 -11.65 -12.15 -15.30
CA VAL A 224 -11.75 -10.71 -15.62
C VAL A 224 -13.09 -10.39 -16.30
N ASN A 225 -13.51 -11.22 -17.25
CA ASN A 225 -14.80 -11.08 -17.92
C ASN A 225 -16.00 -11.27 -16.97
N LYS A 226 -15.91 -12.19 -16.01
CA LYS A 226 -16.90 -12.30 -14.93
C LYS A 226 -16.93 -11.04 -14.07
N PHE A 227 -15.77 -10.49 -13.70
CA PHE A 227 -15.67 -9.28 -12.87
C PHE A 227 -16.24 -8.02 -13.54
N LYS A 228 -16.15 -7.88 -14.87
CA LYS A 228 -16.80 -6.78 -15.60
C LYS A 228 -18.33 -6.75 -15.39
N ASN A 229 -18.92 -7.91 -15.10
CA ASN A 229 -20.35 -8.10 -14.88
C ASN A 229 -20.69 -8.40 -13.40
N ALA A 230 -19.75 -8.15 -12.48
CA ALA A 230 -19.93 -8.36 -11.06
C ALA A 230 -21.02 -7.44 -10.47
N ASN A 231 -21.60 -7.86 -9.36
CA ASN A 231 -22.54 -7.05 -8.60
C ASN A 231 -21.81 -5.86 -7.97
N LEU A 232 -22.12 -4.66 -8.46
CA LEU A 232 -21.57 -3.41 -7.96
C LEU A 232 -22.23 -3.01 -6.64
N ILE A 233 -21.40 -2.53 -5.71
CA ILE A 233 -21.76 -2.01 -4.39
C ILE A 233 -21.29 -0.56 -4.35
N GLY A 234 -22.25 0.37 -4.36
CA GLY A 234 -22.00 1.80 -4.54
C GLY A 234 -22.92 2.35 -5.63
N ASN A 235 -22.70 3.61 -6.00
CA ASN A 235 -23.51 4.28 -7.01
C ASN A 235 -22.83 4.24 -8.38
N GLY A 236 -23.62 4.32 -9.46
CA GLY A 236 -23.13 4.42 -10.83
C GLY A 236 -22.93 3.08 -11.54
N ASN A 237 -22.16 3.11 -12.63
CA ASN A 237 -21.88 1.94 -13.46
C ASN A 237 -20.50 1.35 -13.13
N MET A 238 -20.28 0.10 -13.55
CA MET A 238 -18.96 -0.54 -13.47
C MET A 238 -17.91 0.32 -14.20
N PRO A 239 -16.78 0.69 -13.56
CA PRO A 239 -15.76 1.49 -14.22
C PRO A 239 -15.04 0.71 -15.31
N SER A 240 -14.63 1.42 -16.37
CA SER A 240 -13.86 0.84 -17.48
C SER A 240 -12.35 0.88 -17.24
N ASP A 241 -11.89 1.74 -16.32
CA ASP A 241 -10.47 1.93 -15.98
C ASP A 241 -9.95 0.99 -14.91
N TYR A 242 -10.82 0.56 -14.02
CA TYR A 242 -10.50 -0.35 -12.93
C TYR A 242 -11.72 -1.19 -12.58
N LEU A 243 -11.50 -2.40 -12.08
CA LEU A 243 -12.56 -3.25 -11.56
C LEU A 243 -12.42 -3.29 -10.03
N PRO A 244 -13.43 -2.83 -9.26
CA PRO A 244 -13.32 -2.66 -7.82
C PRO A 244 -13.44 -3.98 -7.02
N VAL A 245 -12.70 -5.01 -7.44
CA VAL A 245 -12.85 -6.43 -7.04
C VAL A 245 -11.76 -6.94 -6.10
N SER A 246 -11.01 -6.04 -5.46
CA SER A 246 -9.91 -6.40 -4.55
C SER A 246 -10.42 -7.26 -3.39
N PHE A 247 -11.67 -7.03 -2.98
CA PHE A 247 -12.32 -7.72 -1.90
C PHE A 247 -12.53 -9.20 -2.22
N ASP A 248 -13.05 -9.51 -3.41
CA ASP A 248 -13.25 -10.88 -3.88
C ASP A 248 -11.92 -11.62 -3.99
N ILE A 249 -10.88 -10.99 -4.54
CA ILE A 249 -9.55 -11.58 -4.63
C ILE A 249 -8.99 -11.85 -3.22
N ARG A 250 -9.13 -10.88 -2.31
CA ARG A 250 -8.51 -10.94 -0.98
C ARG A 250 -9.20 -11.92 -0.03
N TYR A 251 -10.52 -11.96 -0.03
CA TYR A 251 -11.29 -12.77 0.92
C TYR A 251 -11.93 -14.00 0.28
N LYS A 252 -12.46 -13.84 -0.94
CA LYS A 252 -13.47 -14.68 -1.58
C LYS A 252 -14.63 -15.04 -0.65
N MET A 253 -15.82 -14.64 -1.05
CA MET A 253 -17.02 -14.94 -0.27
C MET A 253 -17.54 -16.37 -0.57
N PRO A 254 -18.31 -16.97 0.36
CA PRO A 254 -18.40 -18.42 0.55
C PRO A 254 -19.13 -19.23 -0.52
N SER A 255 -19.72 -18.64 -1.57
CA SER A 255 -20.74 -19.35 -2.37
C SER A 255 -20.32 -19.83 -3.76
N SER A 256 -19.06 -19.62 -4.19
CA SER A 256 -18.56 -20.21 -5.44
C SER A 256 -17.72 -21.45 -5.14
N GLY A 257 -18.32 -22.63 -5.34
CA GLY A 257 -17.81 -23.95 -4.98
C GLY A 257 -16.39 -24.32 -5.44
N ASP A 258 -15.77 -23.57 -6.35
CA ASP A 258 -14.53 -24.00 -7.02
C ASP A 258 -13.37 -22.99 -6.93
N GLY A 259 -13.16 -22.37 -5.77
CA GLY A 259 -11.92 -21.60 -5.56
C GLY A 259 -11.82 -20.98 -4.18
N THR A 260 -10.68 -20.37 -3.88
CA THR A 260 -10.43 -19.70 -2.61
C THR A 260 -10.00 -18.24 -2.87
N GLY A 261 -10.14 -17.38 -1.87
CA GLY A 261 -9.52 -16.06 -1.88
C GLY A 261 -8.24 -16.14 -1.08
N LEU A 262 -7.36 -15.14 -1.20
CA LEU A 262 -6.04 -15.20 -0.54
C LEU A 262 -6.14 -15.53 0.96
N ARG A 263 -7.11 -14.95 1.67
CA ARG A 263 -7.34 -15.24 3.10
C ARG A 263 -7.79 -16.68 3.35
N SER A 264 -8.70 -17.19 2.53
CA SER A 264 -9.23 -18.55 2.69
C SER A 264 -8.17 -19.59 2.35
N ALA A 265 -7.41 -19.38 1.26
CA ALA A 265 -6.31 -20.24 0.88
C ALA A 265 -5.24 -20.31 1.98
N TYR A 266 -4.85 -19.15 2.54
CA TYR A 266 -3.89 -19.11 3.64
C TYR A 266 -4.42 -19.78 4.92
N TYR A 267 -5.70 -19.60 5.24
CA TYR A 267 -6.32 -20.32 6.35
C TYR A 267 -6.26 -21.83 6.15
N SER A 268 -6.66 -22.32 4.97
CA SER A 268 -6.59 -23.74 4.61
C SER A 268 -5.16 -24.26 4.69
N PHE A 269 -4.17 -23.51 4.20
CA PHE A 269 -2.76 -23.84 4.34
C PHE A 269 -2.36 -24.03 5.81
N CYS A 270 -2.75 -23.12 6.71
CA CYS A 270 -2.45 -23.24 8.14
C CYS A 270 -3.14 -24.44 8.79
N ARG A 271 -4.35 -24.82 8.33
CA ARG A 271 -5.11 -25.95 8.88
C ARG A 271 -4.45 -27.32 8.63
N HIS A 272 -3.50 -27.41 7.69
CA HIS A 272 -2.73 -28.63 7.47
C HIS A 272 -1.76 -28.95 8.61
N SER A 273 -1.31 -27.94 9.38
CA SER A 273 -0.26 -28.11 10.39
C SER A 273 -0.61 -27.52 11.76
N MET A 274 -1.76 -26.87 11.91
CA MET A 274 -2.15 -26.17 13.13
C MET A 274 -3.62 -26.43 13.50
N SER A 275 -3.97 -26.20 14.77
CA SER A 275 -5.35 -26.29 15.24
C SER A 275 -6.26 -25.26 14.52
N LYS A 276 -7.59 -25.45 14.65
CA LYS A 276 -8.57 -24.51 14.06
C LYS A 276 -8.40 -23.09 14.59
N GLU A 277 -8.15 -22.95 15.90
CA GLU A 277 -8.05 -21.64 16.55
C GLU A 277 -6.73 -20.95 16.22
N ASP A 278 -5.61 -21.69 16.23
CA ASP A 278 -4.31 -21.13 15.87
C ASP A 278 -4.27 -20.68 14.40
N ALA A 279 -4.84 -21.48 13.49
CA ALA A 279 -4.96 -21.11 12.07
C ALA A 279 -5.79 -19.83 11.89
N LYS A 280 -6.86 -19.68 12.69
CA LYS A 280 -7.71 -18.48 12.67
C LYS A 280 -6.96 -17.26 13.21
N GLN A 281 -6.25 -17.39 14.32
CA GLN A 281 -5.45 -16.33 14.92
C GLN A 281 -4.31 -15.88 13.97
N LYS A 282 -3.58 -16.83 13.38
CA LYS A 282 -2.52 -16.56 12.41
C LYS A 282 -3.05 -15.91 11.13
N THR A 283 -4.21 -16.35 10.63
CA THR A 283 -4.85 -15.69 9.48
C THR A 283 -5.28 -14.25 9.82
N ARG A 284 -5.84 -14.03 11.01
CA ARG A 284 -6.25 -12.70 11.48
C ARG A 284 -5.06 -11.75 11.66
N SER A 285 -3.92 -12.23 12.13
CA SER A 285 -2.73 -11.38 12.29
C SER A 285 -2.14 -10.89 10.96
N LEU A 286 -2.40 -11.60 9.84
CA LEU A 286 -1.95 -11.21 8.51
C LEU A 286 -3.00 -10.41 7.72
N PHE A 287 -4.26 -10.85 7.70
CA PHE A 287 -5.33 -10.17 6.95
C PHE A 287 -6.02 -9.06 7.76
N GLY A 288 -5.63 -8.89 9.02
CA GLY A 288 -6.19 -7.92 9.94
C GLY A 288 -7.51 -8.39 10.57
N THR A 289 -7.86 -7.75 11.69
CA THR A 289 -9.12 -7.95 12.41
C THR A 289 -9.60 -6.65 13.02
N LEU A 290 -10.92 -6.50 13.12
CA LEU A 290 -11.58 -5.39 13.81
C LEU A 290 -12.03 -5.75 15.23
N GLU A 291 -12.05 -7.04 15.57
CA GLU A 291 -12.37 -7.57 16.91
C GLU A 291 -11.12 -7.54 17.81
N ASN A 292 -11.30 -7.18 19.09
CA ASN A 292 -10.35 -7.20 20.23
C ASN A 292 -8.86 -7.20 19.88
N ASP A 293 -8.19 -6.07 20.16
CA ASP A 293 -6.86 -5.68 19.67
C ASP A 293 -6.79 -5.52 18.15
N LYS A 294 -7.33 -4.40 17.63
CA LYS A 294 -7.34 -4.07 16.19
C LYS A 294 -5.95 -4.28 15.57
N ILE A 295 -5.83 -5.29 14.70
CA ILE A 295 -4.57 -5.58 13.98
C ILE A 295 -4.70 -5.08 12.54
N GLY A 296 -3.78 -4.20 12.14
CA GLY A 296 -3.63 -3.77 10.75
C GLY A 296 -3.19 -4.91 9.85
N SER A 297 -3.64 -4.91 8.60
CA SER A 297 -3.27 -5.98 7.67
C SER A 297 -1.80 -5.91 7.25
N ARG A 298 -1.19 -7.08 7.08
CA ARG A 298 0.11 -7.32 6.47
C ARG A 298 0.03 -7.68 4.99
N ILE A 299 -1.14 -7.91 4.42
CA ILE A 299 -1.32 -8.33 3.02
C ILE A 299 -2.31 -7.38 2.33
N PHE A 300 -1.85 -6.83 1.22
CA PHE A 300 -2.50 -5.77 0.48
C PHE A 300 -2.77 -6.26 -0.94
N VAL A 301 -3.94 -5.89 -1.47
CA VAL A 301 -4.41 -6.32 -2.79
C VAL A 301 -4.98 -5.09 -3.49
N SER A 302 -4.44 -4.76 -4.67
CA SER A 302 -4.99 -3.69 -5.49
C SER A 302 -6.36 -4.07 -6.06
N HIS A 303 -7.15 -3.09 -6.51
CA HIS A 303 -8.16 -3.37 -7.53
C HIS A 303 -7.47 -3.81 -8.82
N LEU A 304 -8.20 -4.46 -9.73
CA LEU A 304 -7.68 -4.61 -11.08
C LEU A 304 -7.74 -3.24 -11.75
N PHE A 305 -6.66 -2.81 -12.39
CA PHE A 305 -6.60 -1.49 -13.04
C PHE A 305 -5.98 -1.58 -14.42
N ARG A 306 -6.35 -0.66 -15.31
CA ARG A 306 -5.80 -0.57 -16.65
C ARG A 306 -4.76 0.52 -16.74
N ARG A 307 -3.79 0.30 -17.63
CA ARG A 307 -2.83 1.32 -18.05
C ARG A 307 -3.10 1.65 -19.51
N ARG A 308 -4.13 2.49 -19.76
CA ARG A 308 -4.71 2.76 -21.11
C ARG A 308 -3.70 3.06 -22.22
N ASN A 309 -2.50 3.54 -21.89
CA ASN A 309 -1.46 3.91 -22.84
C ASN A 309 -0.36 2.83 -23.00
N ILE A 310 -0.52 1.67 -22.38
CA ILE A 310 0.47 0.57 -22.40
C ILE A 310 -0.14 -0.67 -23.04
N ASP A 311 -1.26 -1.14 -22.52
CA ASP A 311 -1.93 -2.35 -23.01
C ASP A 311 -3.44 -2.34 -22.71
N ASN A 312 -4.13 -3.35 -23.23
CA ASN A 312 -5.54 -3.62 -22.91
C ASN A 312 -5.72 -4.52 -21.69
N ASN A 313 -4.65 -4.89 -21.01
CA ASN A 313 -4.66 -5.84 -19.91
C ASN A 313 -5.16 -5.18 -18.62
N HIS A 314 -5.60 -6.03 -17.70
CA HIS A 314 -5.86 -5.64 -16.32
C HIS A 314 -4.64 -6.00 -15.49
N HIS A 315 -4.14 -5.03 -14.74
CA HIS A 315 -3.00 -5.16 -13.87
C HIS A 315 -3.45 -5.37 -12.43
N LEU A 316 -2.74 -6.24 -11.72
CA LEU A 316 -2.94 -6.49 -10.29
C LEU A 316 -1.61 -6.33 -9.55
N LYS A 317 -1.65 -5.66 -8.41
CA LYS A 317 -0.57 -5.67 -7.43
C LYS A 317 -1.02 -6.34 -6.15
N VAL A 318 -0.20 -7.24 -5.64
CA VAL A 318 -0.37 -7.86 -4.32
C VAL A 318 0.95 -7.77 -3.60
N TRP A 319 0.95 -7.28 -2.37
CA TRP A 319 2.17 -7.17 -1.59
C TRP A 319 1.93 -7.50 -0.12
N GLY A 320 2.98 -7.88 0.57
CA GLY A 320 2.89 -8.20 1.98
C GLY A 320 4.15 -7.92 2.78
N PHE A 321 3.95 -7.83 4.08
CA PHE A 321 4.99 -7.61 5.11
C PHE A 321 5.01 -8.81 6.06
N THR A 322 5.50 -9.93 5.56
CA THR A 322 5.48 -11.25 6.20
C THR A 322 6.67 -12.08 5.71
N ASP A 323 6.81 -13.30 6.22
CA ASP A 323 7.79 -14.25 5.70
C ASP A 323 7.52 -14.63 4.23
N ASP A 324 8.60 -14.95 3.51
CA ASP A 324 8.58 -15.35 2.09
C ASP A 324 7.67 -16.58 1.84
N SER A 325 7.52 -17.47 2.84
CA SER A 325 6.64 -18.64 2.76
C SER A 325 5.17 -18.25 2.61
N VAL A 326 4.72 -17.18 3.26
CA VAL A 326 3.37 -16.63 3.09
C VAL A 326 3.23 -16.06 1.68
N GLY A 327 4.25 -15.35 1.20
CA GLY A 327 4.29 -14.83 -0.17
C GLY A 327 4.13 -15.93 -1.21
N LYS A 328 4.77 -17.09 -1.01
CA LYS A 328 4.62 -18.27 -1.90
C LYS A 328 3.20 -18.81 -1.91
N VAL A 329 2.57 -19.00 -0.75
CA VAL A 329 1.15 -19.41 -0.67
C VAL A 329 0.23 -18.43 -1.41
N VAL A 330 0.49 -17.13 -1.28
CA VAL A 330 -0.26 -16.11 -2.03
C VAL A 330 -0.03 -16.23 -3.53
N GLY A 331 1.21 -16.47 -3.98
CA GLY A 331 1.54 -16.64 -5.39
C GLY A 331 0.85 -17.86 -6.00
N ASP A 332 0.86 -18.99 -5.30
CA ASP A 332 0.17 -20.22 -5.70
C ASP A 332 -1.34 -19.97 -5.80
N GLU A 333 -1.92 -19.21 -4.87
CA GLU A 333 -3.34 -18.89 -4.95
C GLU A 333 -3.66 -17.91 -6.08
N LEU A 334 -2.80 -16.93 -6.36
CA LEU A 334 -2.97 -16.05 -7.51
C LEU A 334 -2.93 -16.82 -8.84
N LYS A 335 -2.08 -17.84 -8.94
CA LYS A 335 -2.08 -18.78 -10.07
C LYS A 335 -3.46 -19.42 -10.24
N ASN A 336 -4.02 -19.96 -9.16
CA ASN A 336 -5.31 -20.65 -9.18
C ASN A 336 -6.46 -19.69 -9.52
N ILE A 337 -6.50 -18.52 -8.88
CA ILE A 337 -7.54 -17.50 -9.09
C ILE A 337 -7.60 -17.08 -10.57
N PHE A 338 -6.45 -16.83 -11.20
CA PHE A 338 -6.41 -16.30 -12.56
C PHE A 338 -6.17 -17.36 -13.64
N GLY A 339 -6.02 -18.63 -13.27
CA GLY A 339 -5.77 -19.73 -14.20
C GLY A 339 -4.42 -19.57 -14.93
N LEU A 340 -3.37 -19.20 -14.21
CA LEU A 340 -2.03 -19.02 -14.79
C LEU A 340 -1.29 -20.36 -14.91
N ASP A 341 -0.43 -20.51 -15.93
CA ASP A 341 0.36 -21.74 -16.12
C ASP A 341 1.33 -22.00 -14.95
N LYS A 342 1.90 -20.93 -14.41
CA LYS A 342 2.83 -20.95 -13.27
C LYS A 342 2.53 -19.82 -12.28
N PRO A 343 2.94 -19.95 -11.00
CA PRO A 343 2.86 -18.84 -10.06
C PRO A 343 3.56 -17.60 -10.60
N PRO A 344 3.02 -16.39 -10.33
CA PRO A 344 3.67 -15.15 -10.72
C PRO A 344 5.03 -15.02 -10.05
N SER A 345 5.97 -14.31 -10.68
CA SER A 345 7.28 -14.05 -10.10
C SER A 345 7.17 -13.16 -8.87
N ILE A 346 7.64 -13.66 -7.73
CA ILE A 346 7.77 -12.90 -6.50
C ILE A 346 9.02 -12.04 -6.57
N VAL A 347 8.93 -10.79 -6.12
CA VAL A 347 10.09 -9.96 -5.85
C VAL A 347 10.13 -9.70 -4.36
N THR A 348 11.26 -10.04 -3.72
CA THR A 348 11.43 -9.87 -2.28
C THR A 348 12.04 -8.52 -1.94
N GLY A 349 11.75 -8.00 -0.76
CA GLY A 349 12.39 -6.79 -0.29
C GLY A 349 13.88 -6.98 -0.02
N LYS A 350 14.34 -8.22 0.26
CA LYS A 350 15.77 -8.56 0.30
C LYS A 350 16.45 -8.30 -1.05
N GLU A 351 15.83 -8.71 -2.16
CA GLU A 351 16.33 -8.37 -3.51
C GLU A 351 16.39 -6.86 -3.70
N LEU A 352 15.32 -6.13 -3.35
CA LEU A 352 15.28 -4.66 -3.44
C LEU A 352 16.39 -3.97 -2.61
N ILE A 353 16.67 -4.49 -1.42
CA ILE A 353 17.76 -4.01 -0.54
C ILE A 353 19.13 -4.41 -1.12
N ASN A 354 19.27 -5.54 -1.80
CA ASN A 354 20.58 -5.98 -2.32
C ASN A 354 20.94 -5.31 -3.64
N TYR A 355 19.98 -5.07 -4.55
CA TYR A 355 20.17 -4.29 -5.79
C TYR A 355 20.87 -2.97 -5.56
N SER A 356 20.68 -2.46 -4.36
CA SER A 356 20.99 -1.12 -3.96
C SER A 356 22.37 -0.99 -3.29
N ARG A 357 22.98 -2.12 -2.89
CA ARG A 357 24.36 -2.15 -2.36
C ARG A 357 25.45 -2.13 -3.44
N GLY A 358 25.07 -2.03 -4.72
CA GLY A 358 26.02 -1.97 -5.81
C GLY A 358 26.78 -3.29 -5.98
N GLU A 359 26.08 -4.43 -5.97
CA GLU A 359 26.67 -5.63 -6.54
C GLU A 359 26.88 -5.40 -8.04
N VAL A 360 28.11 -5.04 -8.36
CA VAL A 360 28.79 -5.38 -9.60
C VAL A 360 28.80 -6.89 -9.69
N GLN A 361 27.93 -7.43 -10.53
CA GLN A 361 28.28 -8.49 -11.48
C GLN A 361 27.32 -8.44 -12.67
#